data_AF-A0A444Y1Z2-F1
#
_entry.id   AF-A0A444Y1Z2-F1
#
_cell.length_a   1.000
_cell.length_b   1.000
_cell.length_c   1.000
_cell.angle_alpha   90.00
_cell.angle_beta   90.00
_cell.angle_gamma   90.00
#
_symmetry.space_group_name_H-M   'P 1'
#
loop_
_entity.id
_entity.type
_entity.pdbx_description
1 polymer ?
#
loop_
_entity_poly.entity_id
_entity_poly.type
_entity_poly.pdbx_seq_one_letter_code
_entity_poly.pdbx_strand_id
1 'polypeptide(L)'
;MPTVLSVTMAIGSHKLSQQGAITKRMTAIEEMAGMDVLCNDKTGTLTLNKLTVDKNLIEDMVVLMAARASRLENQDAIDCAIVSMLADPKEGNGSHLILLKKNTLTGDQLAITKETGRRLGMGSNMYPSSSLLGESKDNFASVPVDDLIENADGFAGVFPEHKYEIVKRLQARKHICGMISDGVNDAPALKIADIGIAVADATDAARSASDIVLTEPGLSVIISAVLTSRAIFQRMKNYTIYDVSITIRIVVGFMLLTCIWEFNFPPFMVLVIAILNDVFSLGI
;
A
#
# COMPACT_ATOMS: atom_id res chain seq x y z
N MET A 1 0.59 -7.91 -28.44
CA MET A 1 0.61 -7.01 -27.26
C MET A 1 -0.52 -7.19 -26.22
N PRO A 2 -1.82 -6.86 -26.46
CA PRO A 2 -2.80 -6.69 -25.37
C PRO A 2 -3.16 -7.99 -24.63
N THR A 3 -3.18 -9.12 -25.34
CA THR A 3 -3.46 -10.44 -24.76
C THR A 3 -2.38 -10.87 -23.77
N VAL A 4 -1.10 -10.68 -24.12
CA VAL A 4 0.02 -11.07 -23.26
C VAL A 4 0.00 -10.26 -21.96
N LEU A 5 -0.17 -8.94 -22.04
CA LEU A 5 -0.28 -8.08 -20.87
C LEU A 5 -1.45 -8.50 -19.95
N SER A 6 -2.61 -8.78 -20.53
CA SER A 6 -3.79 -9.21 -19.78
C SER A 6 -3.58 -10.55 -19.05
N VAL A 7 -2.94 -11.52 -19.73
CA VAL A 7 -2.61 -12.82 -19.14
C VAL A 7 -1.55 -12.67 -18.04
N THR A 8 -0.50 -11.88 -18.25
CA THR A 8 0.52 -11.59 -17.23
C THR A 8 -0.10 -10.97 -15.98
N MET A 9 -1.02 -10.01 -16.14
CA MET A 9 -1.75 -9.41 -15.01
C MET A 9 -2.63 -10.43 -14.29
N ALA A 10 -3.36 -11.28 -15.02
CA ALA A 10 -4.20 -12.32 -14.43
C ALA A 10 -3.37 -13.35 -13.62
N ILE A 11 -2.24 -13.80 -14.16
CA ILE A 11 -1.30 -14.68 -13.45
C ILE A 11 -0.70 -13.95 -12.24
N GLY A 12 -0.38 -12.66 -12.40
CA GLY A 12 0.12 -11.81 -11.33
C GLY A 12 -0.87 -11.66 -10.17
N SER A 13 -2.13 -11.40 -10.48
CA SER A 13 -3.25 -11.34 -9.54
C SER A 13 -3.42 -12.66 -8.78
N HIS A 14 -3.37 -13.79 -9.49
CA HIS A 14 -3.42 -15.10 -8.85
C HIS A 14 -2.24 -15.33 -7.90
N LYS A 15 -1.04 -14.93 -8.29
CA LYS A 15 0.17 -15.04 -7.44
C LYS A 15 0.09 -14.15 -6.20
N LEU A 16 -0.46 -12.94 -6.32
CA LEU A 16 -0.71 -12.06 -5.17
C LEU A 16 -1.75 -12.67 -4.23
N SER A 17 -2.80 -13.29 -4.77
CA SER A 17 -3.81 -13.99 -3.96
C SER A 17 -3.20 -15.15 -3.17
N GLN A 18 -2.23 -15.88 -3.73
CA GLN A 18 -1.48 -16.93 -3.01
C GLN A 18 -0.57 -16.37 -1.91
N GLN A 19 -0.15 -15.11 -2.01
CA GLN A 19 0.62 -14.40 -0.99
C GLN A 19 -0.26 -13.66 0.03
N GLY A 20 -1.57 -13.86 -0.03
CA GLY A 20 -2.53 -13.27 0.90
C GLY A 20 -2.96 -11.83 0.56
N ALA A 21 -2.82 -11.41 -0.70
CA ALA A 21 -3.30 -10.13 -1.20
C ALA A 21 -4.25 -10.33 -2.39
N ILE A 22 -5.55 -10.14 -2.17
CA ILE A 22 -6.58 -10.25 -3.21
C ILE A 22 -6.72 -8.92 -3.93
N THR A 23 -6.49 -8.92 -5.23
CA THR A 23 -6.64 -7.74 -6.09
C THR A 23 -8.04 -7.69 -6.68
N LYS A 24 -8.77 -6.58 -6.48
CA LYS A 24 -10.10 -6.37 -7.05
C LYS A 24 -10.06 -5.74 -8.44
N ARG A 25 -9.04 -4.91 -8.67
CA ARG A 25 -8.78 -4.24 -9.95
C ARG A 25 -7.39 -4.64 -10.42
N MET A 26 -7.26 -5.01 -11.69
CA MET A 26 -5.95 -5.35 -12.27
C MET A 26 -5.02 -4.12 -12.31
N THR A 27 -5.59 -2.92 -12.51
CA THR A 27 -4.85 -1.64 -12.48
C THR A 27 -4.13 -1.41 -11.15
N ALA A 28 -4.66 -1.96 -10.05
CA ALA A 28 -4.05 -1.83 -8.73
C ALA A 28 -2.67 -2.49 -8.65
N ILE A 29 -2.37 -3.50 -9.49
CA ILE A 29 -1.03 -4.11 -9.56
C ILE A 29 -0.01 -3.11 -10.13
N GLU A 30 -0.41 -2.30 -11.11
CA GLU A 30 0.44 -1.29 -11.72
C GLU A 30 0.70 -0.13 -10.75
N GLU A 31 -0.38 0.36 -10.11
CA GLU A 31 -0.30 1.42 -9.11
C GLU A 31 0.54 0.95 -7.91
N MET A 32 0.33 -0.29 -7.43
CA MET A 32 1.12 -0.88 -6.35
C MET A 32 2.61 -1.04 -6.71
N ALA A 33 2.93 -1.31 -7.98
CA ALA A 33 4.31 -1.35 -8.44
C ALA A 33 4.98 0.04 -8.42
N GLY A 34 4.22 1.08 -8.77
CA GLY A 34 4.66 2.48 -8.78
C GLY A 34 4.65 3.16 -7.41
N MET A 35 3.98 2.57 -6.41
CA MET A 35 3.81 3.13 -5.08
C MET A 35 5.14 3.52 -4.43
N ASP A 36 5.20 4.75 -3.92
CA ASP A 36 6.37 5.35 -3.27
C ASP A 36 6.10 5.74 -1.81
N VAL A 37 4.89 6.21 -1.52
CA VAL A 37 4.42 6.56 -0.17
C VAL A 37 3.30 5.61 0.26
N LEU A 38 3.46 5.04 1.45
CA LEU A 38 2.44 4.22 2.10
C LEU A 38 1.97 4.94 3.38
N CYS A 39 0.76 5.47 3.31
CA CYS A 39 0.04 6.02 4.44
C CYS A 39 -0.60 4.85 5.21
N ASN A 40 -0.15 4.65 6.44
CA ASN A 40 -0.60 3.53 7.24
C ASN A 40 -1.34 3.99 8.48
N ASP A 41 -2.57 3.55 8.67
CA ASP A 41 -3.24 3.70 9.96
C ASP A 41 -2.59 2.76 10.97
N LYS A 42 -2.10 3.29 12.10
CA LYS A 42 -1.39 2.52 13.13
C LYS A 42 -2.21 1.32 13.64
N THR A 43 -3.52 1.47 13.71
CA THR A 43 -4.44 0.43 14.21
C THR A 43 -4.56 -0.69 13.17
N GLY A 44 -4.35 -1.94 13.59
CA GLY A 44 -4.50 -3.12 12.72
C GLY A 44 -3.37 -3.43 11.74
N THR A 45 -2.30 -2.62 11.67
CA THR A 45 -1.20 -2.81 10.69
C THR A 45 0.21 -2.78 11.28
N LEU A 46 0.61 -1.69 11.96
CA LEU A 46 1.91 -1.51 12.61
C LEU A 46 1.92 -2.12 14.01
N THR A 47 0.75 -2.20 14.62
CA THR A 47 0.51 -2.80 15.91
C THR A 47 -0.29 -4.07 15.72
N LEU A 48 -0.07 -5.08 16.56
CA LEU A 48 -0.78 -6.36 16.47
C LEU A 48 -2.25 -6.27 16.89
N ASN A 49 -2.78 -5.05 17.08
CA ASN A 49 -4.06 -4.76 17.72
C ASN A 49 -4.35 -5.66 18.94
N LYS A 50 -3.26 -6.05 19.63
CA LYS A 50 -3.24 -6.88 20.84
C LYS A 50 -2.64 -6.01 21.91
N LEU A 51 -3.50 -5.29 22.59
CA LEU A 51 -3.09 -4.42 23.68
C LEU A 51 -2.73 -5.32 24.87
N THR A 52 -1.63 -5.00 25.52
CA THR A 52 -1.22 -5.62 26.78
C THR A 52 -0.97 -4.51 27.76
N VAL A 53 -1.32 -4.76 29.01
CA VAL A 53 -1.21 -3.78 30.07
C VAL A 53 -0.40 -4.44 31.18
N ASP A 54 0.62 -3.74 31.66
CA ASP A 54 1.49 -4.24 32.72
C ASP A 54 0.76 -4.13 34.07
N LYS A 55 0.52 -5.28 34.71
CA LYS A 55 -0.16 -5.38 36.01
C LYS A 55 0.61 -4.70 37.14
N ASN A 56 1.91 -4.49 36.99
CA ASN A 56 2.72 -3.82 38.01
C ASN A 56 2.39 -2.32 38.14
N LEU A 57 1.72 -1.74 37.13
CA LEU A 57 1.35 -0.33 37.11
C LEU A 57 -0.10 -0.05 37.57
N ILE A 58 -0.92 -1.07 37.83
CA ILE A 58 -2.37 -0.90 38.04
C ILE A 58 -2.86 -1.78 39.20
N GLU A 59 -3.78 -1.27 40.01
CA GLU A 59 -4.44 -2.03 41.06
C GLU A 59 -5.47 -3.04 40.51
N ASP A 60 -5.50 -4.25 41.08
CA ASP A 60 -6.36 -5.37 40.66
C ASP A 60 -7.86 -5.02 40.61
N MET A 61 -8.33 -4.14 41.50
CA MET A 61 -9.71 -3.67 41.55
C MET A 61 -10.13 -2.93 40.28
N VAL A 62 -9.20 -2.15 39.70
CA VAL A 62 -9.43 -1.37 38.47
C VAL A 62 -9.52 -2.31 37.27
N VAL A 63 -8.70 -3.36 37.23
CA VAL A 63 -8.74 -4.40 36.19
C VAL A 63 -10.07 -5.15 36.23
N LEU A 64 -10.57 -5.50 37.43
CA LEU A 64 -11.86 -6.17 37.59
C LEU A 64 -13.05 -5.29 37.19
N MET A 65 -13.00 -4.00 37.49
CA MET A 65 -14.02 -3.04 37.06
C MET A 65 -14.01 -2.86 35.54
N ALA A 66 -12.83 -2.76 34.94
CA ALA A 66 -12.67 -2.69 33.48
C ALA A 66 -13.22 -3.96 32.80
N ALA A 67 -12.89 -5.15 33.32
CA ALA A 67 -13.35 -6.43 32.79
C ALA A 67 -14.87 -6.61 32.85
N ARG A 68 -15.54 -5.99 33.84
CA ARG A 68 -17.00 -5.99 33.96
C ARG A 68 -17.69 -4.99 33.03
N ALA A 69 -16.97 -3.95 32.58
CA ALA A 69 -17.47 -2.96 31.64
C ALA A 69 -17.29 -3.40 30.17
N SER A 70 -16.35 -4.30 29.91
CA SER A 70 -16.09 -4.90 28.60
C SER A 70 -17.24 -5.81 28.13
N ARG A 71 -17.52 -5.81 26.82
CA ARG A 71 -18.60 -6.60 26.23
C ARG A 71 -18.07 -7.97 25.79
N LEU A 72 -18.67 -9.05 26.29
CA LEU A 72 -18.28 -10.42 25.91
C LEU A 72 -18.63 -10.80 24.47
N GLU A 73 -19.61 -10.11 23.87
CA GLU A 73 -20.22 -10.45 22.58
C GLU A 73 -19.53 -9.78 21.37
N ASN A 74 -18.87 -8.63 21.57
CA ASN A 74 -18.14 -7.91 20.52
C ASN A 74 -16.74 -7.58 21.05
N GLN A 75 -15.82 -8.54 20.90
CA GLN A 75 -14.50 -8.52 21.52
C GLN A 75 -13.55 -7.59 20.76
N ASP A 76 -13.71 -6.28 20.97
CA ASP A 76 -12.77 -5.29 20.47
C ASP A 76 -11.37 -5.52 21.09
N ALA A 77 -10.31 -5.06 20.43
CA ALA A 77 -8.93 -5.26 20.88
C ALA A 77 -8.65 -4.82 22.33
N ILE A 78 -9.38 -3.81 22.81
CA ILE A 78 -9.31 -3.31 24.19
C ILE A 78 -9.98 -4.29 25.16
N ASP A 79 -11.17 -4.79 24.80
CA ASP A 79 -11.89 -5.78 25.61
C ASP A 79 -11.11 -7.10 25.67
N CYS A 80 -10.53 -7.52 24.54
CA CYS A 80 -9.58 -8.61 24.49
C CYS A 80 -8.39 -8.38 25.42
N ALA A 81 -7.80 -7.19 25.47
CA ALA A 81 -6.65 -6.89 26.33
C ALA A 81 -6.97 -6.94 27.83
N ILE A 82 -8.15 -6.43 28.21
CA ILE A 82 -8.63 -6.46 29.59
C ILE A 82 -8.93 -7.90 30.03
N VAL A 83 -9.51 -8.73 29.15
CA VAL A 83 -9.77 -10.16 29.44
C VAL A 83 -8.48 -10.98 29.40
N SER A 84 -7.57 -10.69 28.47
CA SER A 84 -6.26 -11.35 28.31
C SER A 84 -5.31 -11.05 29.45
N MET A 85 -5.56 -10.04 30.28
CA MET A 85 -4.83 -9.86 31.54
C MET A 85 -4.88 -11.12 32.42
N LEU A 86 -5.83 -12.02 32.25
CA LEU A 86 -5.88 -13.28 33.01
C LEU A 86 -4.94 -14.38 32.46
N ALA A 87 -4.25 -14.18 31.33
CA ALA A 87 -3.35 -15.17 30.73
C ALA A 87 -2.05 -14.53 30.19
N ASP A 88 -0.98 -15.34 30.11
CA ASP A 88 0.36 -14.85 29.77
C ASP A 88 0.50 -14.35 28.32
N PRO A 89 1.26 -13.26 28.07
CA PRO A 89 1.39 -12.66 26.75
C PRO A 89 2.51 -13.32 25.90
N LYS A 90 2.32 -13.32 24.58
CA LYS A 90 3.39 -13.60 23.59
C LYS A 90 3.71 -12.34 22.79
N GLU A 91 4.99 -12.00 22.73
CA GLU A 91 5.54 -10.89 21.95
C GLU A 91 5.57 -11.19 20.45
N GLY A 92 5.43 -10.16 19.63
CA GLY A 92 5.58 -10.25 18.18
C GLY A 92 6.71 -9.35 17.66
N ASN A 93 7.43 -9.88 16.68
CA ASN A 93 8.63 -9.29 16.10
C ASN A 93 8.29 -8.15 15.11
N GLY A 94 8.91 -6.98 15.32
CA GLY A 94 8.97 -5.93 14.31
C GLY A 94 10.11 -6.21 13.32
N SER A 95 9.78 -6.48 12.06
CA SER A 95 10.78 -6.58 10.99
C SER A 95 11.00 -5.22 10.32
N HIS A 96 12.24 -4.74 10.39
CA HIS A 96 12.74 -3.59 9.63
C HIS A 96 12.68 -3.87 8.13
N LEU A 97 12.01 -3.02 7.36
CA LEU A 97 12.11 -3.05 5.90
C LEU A 97 11.91 -1.65 5.29
N ILE A 98 12.97 -1.18 4.63
CA ILE A 98 13.25 0.17 4.11
C ILE A 98 13.01 0.19 2.60
N LEU A 99 11.76 -0.02 2.15
CA LEU A 99 11.45 -0.04 0.71
C LEU A 99 10.45 1.05 0.29
N LEU A 100 9.75 1.64 1.25
CA LEU A 100 8.69 2.62 1.05
C LEU A 100 8.84 3.71 2.10
N LYS A 101 8.51 4.95 1.73
CA LYS A 101 8.32 6.01 2.71
C LYS A 101 7.02 5.72 3.45
N LYS A 102 7.12 5.50 4.76
CA LYS A 102 5.98 5.12 5.60
C LYS A 102 5.52 6.35 6.36
N ASN A 103 4.33 6.82 6.05
CA ASN A 103 3.70 7.90 6.80
C ASN A 103 2.69 7.27 7.76
N THR A 104 2.99 7.32 9.05
CA THR A 104 2.06 6.82 10.07
C THR A 104 0.96 7.82 10.30
N LEU A 105 -0.29 7.43 10.15
CA LEU A 105 -1.45 8.24 10.52
C LEU A 105 -2.07 7.61 11.77
N THR A 106 -2.23 8.37 12.85
CA THR A 106 -2.88 7.85 14.06
C THR A 106 -3.73 8.90 14.73
N GLY A 107 -4.80 8.47 15.39
CA GLY A 107 -5.60 9.28 16.31
C GLY A 107 -4.92 9.52 17.67
N ASP A 108 -3.83 8.80 17.97
CA ASP A 108 -3.10 8.95 19.22
C ASP A 108 -2.43 10.33 19.35
N GLN A 109 -2.11 10.72 20.59
CA GLN A 109 -1.32 11.91 20.87
C GLN A 109 0.13 11.77 20.38
N LEU A 110 0.73 12.90 19.99
CA LEU A 110 2.05 12.96 19.37
C LEU A 110 3.16 12.23 20.14
N ALA A 111 3.12 12.26 21.47
CA ALA A 111 4.10 11.59 22.31
C ALA A 111 4.09 10.06 22.11
N ILE A 112 2.90 9.47 22.04
CA ILE A 112 2.70 8.02 21.81
C ILE A 112 3.16 7.65 20.41
N THR A 113 2.82 8.48 19.42
CA THR A 113 3.22 8.27 18.03
C THR A 113 4.73 8.29 17.87
N LYS A 114 5.42 9.28 18.47
CA LYS A 114 6.88 9.39 18.43
C LYS A 114 7.57 8.20 19.10
N GLU A 115 7.09 7.75 20.25
CA GLU A 115 7.67 6.59 20.92
C GLU A 115 7.42 5.29 20.13
N THR A 116 6.24 5.13 19.55
CA THR A 116 5.92 3.99 18.67
C THR A 116 6.83 4.01 17.42
N GLY A 117 6.96 5.16 16.77
CA GLY A 117 7.82 5.35 15.61
C GLY A 117 9.28 5.07 15.90
N ARG A 118 9.78 5.50 17.07
CA ARG A 118 11.14 5.20 17.55
C ARG A 118 11.37 3.70 17.71
N ARG A 119 10.41 2.98 18.31
CA ARG A 119 10.49 1.51 18.48
C ARG A 119 10.43 0.75 17.15
N LEU A 120 9.68 1.26 16.18
CA LEU A 120 9.53 0.66 14.85
C LEU A 120 10.62 1.11 13.85
N GLY A 121 11.52 2.01 14.25
CA GLY A 121 12.56 2.57 13.39
C GLY A 121 12.03 3.44 12.24
N MET A 122 10.87 4.09 12.42
CA MET A 122 10.21 4.92 11.40
C MET A 122 10.68 6.38 11.42
N GLY A 123 11.50 6.76 12.40
CA GLY A 123 11.90 8.14 12.62
C GLY A 123 11.08 8.84 13.70
N SER A 124 11.41 10.10 13.97
CA SER A 124 10.77 10.93 15.00
C SER A 124 10.24 12.26 14.45
N ASN A 125 10.33 12.46 13.12
CA ASN A 125 9.86 13.66 12.44
C ASN A 125 8.34 13.61 12.25
N MET A 126 7.61 13.62 13.36
CA MET A 126 6.16 13.49 13.41
C MET A 126 5.51 14.78 13.89
N TYR A 127 4.35 15.10 13.32
CA TYR A 127 3.63 16.36 13.54
C TYR A 127 2.19 16.10 13.99
N PRO A 128 1.58 16.99 14.78
CA PRO A 128 0.16 16.89 15.07
C PRO A 128 -0.67 17.30 13.85
N SER A 129 -1.90 16.80 13.76
CA SER A 129 -2.84 17.15 12.68
C SER A 129 -3.20 18.64 12.68
N SER A 130 -3.13 19.31 13.82
CA SER A 130 -3.33 20.77 13.92
C SER A 130 -2.29 21.58 13.12
N SER A 131 -1.08 21.06 12.93
CA SER A 131 -0.06 21.69 12.07
C SER A 131 -0.41 21.65 10.58
N LEU A 132 -1.35 20.80 10.17
CA LEU A 132 -1.84 20.71 8.79
C LEU A 132 -2.89 21.78 8.46
N LEU A 133 -3.62 22.24 9.47
CA LEU A 133 -4.70 23.24 9.36
C LEU A 133 -4.16 24.69 9.35
N GLY A 134 -2.84 24.88 9.51
CA GLY A 134 -2.22 26.21 9.52
C GLY A 134 -2.56 27.06 10.75
N GLU A 135 -3.18 26.47 11.78
CA GLU A 135 -3.64 27.21 12.97
C GLU A 135 -2.60 27.31 14.10
N SER A 136 -1.46 26.61 14.00
CA SER A 136 -0.39 26.72 15.02
C SER A 136 0.50 27.95 14.79
N LYS A 137 0.29 28.97 15.63
CA LYS A 137 1.08 30.22 15.79
C LYS A 137 2.53 30.02 16.29
N ASP A 138 3.10 28.81 16.21
CA ASP A 138 4.43 28.51 16.75
C ASP A 138 5.46 28.36 15.63
N ASN A 139 6.31 29.37 15.44
CA ASN A 139 7.67 29.41 14.84
C ASN A 139 8.08 28.52 13.63
N PHE A 140 7.22 27.70 13.04
CA PHE A 140 7.44 26.91 11.82
C PHE A 140 7.04 27.68 10.55
N ALA A 141 6.95 29.01 10.65
CA ALA A 141 6.38 29.92 9.64
C ALA A 141 7.15 30.05 8.32
N SER A 142 8.08 29.14 7.98
CA SER A 142 8.88 29.21 6.76
C SER A 142 8.78 27.98 5.85
N VAL A 143 8.11 26.90 6.26
CA VAL A 143 7.96 25.70 5.41
C VAL A 143 6.51 25.56 4.96
N PRO A 144 6.22 25.53 3.65
CA PRO A 144 4.89 25.22 3.13
C PRO A 144 4.36 23.92 3.73
N VAL A 145 3.08 23.88 4.09
CA VAL A 145 2.45 22.69 4.71
C VAL A 145 2.65 21.44 3.84
N ASP A 146 2.65 21.60 2.52
CA ASP A 146 2.88 20.50 1.58
C ASP A 146 4.30 19.91 1.69
N ASP A 147 5.32 20.75 1.89
CA ASP A 147 6.69 20.29 2.08
C ASP A 147 6.86 19.63 3.46
N LEU A 148 6.07 20.07 4.45
CA LEU A 148 5.99 19.43 5.76
C LEU A 148 5.33 18.05 5.66
N ILE A 149 4.24 17.93 4.89
CA ILE A 149 3.58 16.64 4.61
C ILE A 149 4.52 15.68 3.91
N GLU A 150 5.22 16.17 2.89
CA GLU A 150 6.19 15.38 2.17
C GLU A 150 7.29 14.91 3.11
N ASN A 151 7.88 15.76 3.95
CA ASN A 151 9.02 15.37 4.80
C ASN A 151 8.66 14.69 6.13
N ALA A 152 7.39 14.61 6.51
CA ALA A 152 6.94 14.00 7.75
C ALA A 152 6.97 12.46 7.71
N ASP A 153 7.40 11.85 8.82
CA ASP A 153 7.34 10.40 9.05
C ASP A 153 5.97 9.95 9.58
N GLY A 154 5.16 10.90 10.08
CA GLY A 154 3.81 10.60 10.56
C GLY A 154 3.06 11.78 11.16
N PHE A 155 1.75 11.59 11.27
CA PHE A 155 0.80 12.54 11.81
C PHE A 155 0.03 11.93 13.00
N ALA A 156 -0.12 12.73 14.05
CA ALA A 156 -0.81 12.37 15.29
C ALA A 156 -2.12 13.15 15.45
N GLY A 157 -3.11 12.58 16.15
CA GLY A 157 -4.45 13.17 16.31
C GLY A 157 -5.21 13.35 14.99
N VAL A 158 -5.05 12.42 14.05
CA VAL A 158 -5.61 12.52 12.70
C VAL A 158 -7.06 12.05 12.69
N PHE A 159 -7.98 12.93 12.29
CA PHE A 159 -9.38 12.61 12.04
C PHE A 159 -9.60 12.11 10.60
N PRO A 160 -10.71 11.42 10.29
CA PRO A 160 -10.99 10.90 8.95
C PRO A 160 -10.86 11.94 7.82
N GLU A 161 -11.30 13.19 8.06
CA GLU A 161 -11.20 14.30 7.11
C GLU A 161 -9.75 14.67 6.81
N HIS A 162 -8.88 14.60 7.82
CA HIS A 162 -7.46 14.89 7.68
C HIS A 162 -6.73 13.80 6.89
N LYS A 163 -7.14 12.52 7.02
CA LYS A 163 -6.56 11.42 6.22
C LYS A 163 -6.80 11.66 4.73
N TYR A 164 -8.03 12.06 4.37
CA TYR A 164 -8.37 12.40 2.99
C TYR A 164 -7.51 13.55 2.45
N GLU A 165 -7.37 14.64 3.22
CA GLU A 165 -6.59 15.81 2.80
C GLU A 165 -5.09 15.50 2.65
N ILE A 166 -4.51 14.71 3.56
CA ILE A 166 -3.10 14.29 3.49
C ILE A 166 -2.84 13.51 2.20
N VAL A 167 -3.67 12.50 1.90
CA VAL A 167 -3.53 11.70 0.67
C VAL A 167 -3.65 12.60 -0.56
N LYS A 168 -4.64 13.48 -0.60
CA LYS A 168 -4.86 14.39 -1.72
C LYS A 168 -3.69 15.34 -1.96
N ARG A 169 -3.07 15.86 -0.90
CA ARG A 169 -1.89 16.74 -1.01
C ARG A 169 -0.64 15.99 -1.46
N LEU A 170 -0.43 14.77 -0.96
CA LEU A 170 0.67 13.92 -1.43
C LEU A 170 0.49 13.58 -2.92
N GLN A 171 -0.73 13.27 -3.36
CA GLN A 171 -1.06 13.06 -4.77
C GLN A 171 -0.83 14.31 -5.62
N ALA A 172 -1.17 15.51 -5.12
CA ALA A 172 -0.90 16.77 -5.81
C ALA A 172 0.61 17.01 -6.04
N ARG A 173 1.46 16.45 -5.17
CA ARG A 173 2.93 16.42 -5.32
C ARG A 173 3.46 15.28 -6.18
N LYS A 174 2.58 14.53 -6.85
CA LYS A 174 2.88 13.40 -7.75
C LYS A 174 3.40 12.14 -7.05
N HIS A 175 3.18 12.01 -5.74
CA HIS A 175 3.38 10.73 -5.06
C HIS A 175 2.25 9.76 -5.39
N ILE A 176 2.58 8.49 -5.60
CA ILE A 176 1.63 7.40 -5.77
C ILE A 176 1.34 6.85 -4.38
N CYS A 177 0.20 7.26 -3.84
CA CYS A 177 -0.12 7.08 -2.44
C CYS A 177 -0.93 5.81 -2.22
N GLY A 178 -0.34 4.86 -1.48
CA GLY A 178 -1.10 3.76 -0.88
C GLY A 178 -1.69 4.18 0.45
N MET A 179 -2.94 3.82 0.72
CA MET A 179 -3.59 4.04 2.02
C MET A 179 -4.04 2.69 2.58
N ILE A 180 -3.73 2.42 3.85
CA ILE A 180 -4.21 1.22 4.55
C ILE A 180 -5.19 1.61 5.66
N SER A 181 -6.31 0.90 5.74
CA SER A 181 -7.27 1.05 6.82
C SER A 181 -8.14 -0.21 7.04
N ASP A 182 -8.70 -0.32 8.24
CA ASP A 182 -9.70 -1.30 8.68
C ASP A 182 -11.13 -0.74 8.79
N GLY A 183 -11.29 0.58 8.95
CA GLY A 183 -12.53 1.22 9.40
C GLY A 183 -13.44 1.81 8.32
N VAL A 184 -14.75 1.89 8.62
CA VAL A 184 -15.76 2.50 7.74
C VAL A 184 -15.52 3.99 7.49
N ASN A 185 -14.92 4.68 8.47
CA ASN A 185 -14.67 6.12 8.41
C ASN A 185 -13.58 6.49 7.40
N ASP A 186 -12.72 5.54 7.04
CA ASP A 186 -11.62 5.76 6.13
C ASP A 186 -11.96 5.39 4.69
N ALA A 187 -13.18 4.93 4.42
CA ALA A 187 -13.64 4.60 3.07
C ALA A 187 -13.41 5.74 2.06
N PRO A 188 -13.64 7.04 2.39
CA PRO A 188 -13.32 8.14 1.47
C PRO A 188 -11.82 8.28 1.18
N ALA A 189 -10.96 8.06 2.19
CA ALA A 189 -9.51 8.13 2.04
C ALA A 189 -8.95 6.94 1.24
N LEU A 190 -9.47 5.73 1.49
CA LEU A 190 -9.16 4.53 0.70
C LEU A 190 -9.55 4.68 -0.76
N LYS A 191 -10.66 5.37 -1.04
CA LYS A 191 -11.18 5.52 -2.40
C LYS A 191 -10.44 6.56 -3.23
N ILE A 192 -9.93 7.63 -2.61
CA ILE A 192 -9.17 8.66 -3.31
C ILE A 192 -7.69 8.30 -3.48
N ALA A 193 -7.14 7.48 -2.58
CA ALA A 193 -5.79 6.96 -2.70
C ALA A 193 -5.60 6.24 -4.04
N ASP A 194 -4.37 6.28 -4.58
CA ASP A 194 -4.03 5.56 -5.82
C ASP A 194 -4.14 4.05 -5.59
N ILE A 195 -3.81 3.59 -4.38
CA ILE A 195 -4.07 2.21 -3.95
C ILE A 195 -4.74 2.21 -2.58
N GLY A 196 -6.02 1.85 -2.54
CA GLY A 196 -6.70 1.52 -1.28
C GLY A 196 -6.41 0.08 -0.85
N ILE A 197 -5.89 -0.12 0.35
CA ILE A 197 -5.58 -1.44 0.92
C ILE A 197 -6.42 -1.67 2.18
N ALA A 198 -7.27 -2.69 2.16
CA ALA A 198 -8.01 -3.14 3.33
C ALA A 198 -7.27 -4.30 4.01
N VAL A 199 -7.14 -4.24 5.34
CA VAL A 199 -6.59 -5.34 6.14
C VAL A 199 -7.55 -6.54 6.21
N ALA A 200 -7.05 -7.70 6.64
CA ALA A 200 -7.84 -8.93 6.74
C ALA A 200 -9.11 -8.77 7.60
N ASP A 201 -8.99 -8.10 8.73
CA ASP A 201 -10.11 -7.86 9.67
C ASP A 201 -10.87 -6.56 9.38
N ALA A 202 -10.67 -5.96 8.19
CA ALA A 202 -11.35 -4.73 7.82
C ALA A 202 -12.86 -4.93 7.65
N THR A 203 -13.61 -3.87 7.97
CA THR A 203 -15.05 -3.80 7.75
C THR A 203 -15.40 -4.00 6.28
N ASP A 204 -16.58 -4.55 5.99
CA ASP A 204 -17.00 -4.78 4.59
C ASP A 204 -17.10 -3.48 3.78
N ALA A 205 -17.37 -2.34 4.45
CA ALA A 205 -17.32 -1.04 3.80
C ALA A 205 -15.89 -0.65 3.38
N ALA A 206 -14.90 -0.84 4.26
CA ALA A 206 -13.49 -0.59 3.95
C ALA A 206 -12.99 -1.52 2.84
N ARG A 207 -13.33 -2.82 2.92
CA ARG A 207 -13.05 -3.77 1.83
C ARG A 207 -13.67 -3.28 0.53
N SER A 208 -14.94 -2.89 0.52
CA SER A 208 -15.63 -2.42 -0.70
C SER A 208 -15.00 -1.16 -1.30
N ALA A 209 -14.51 -0.25 -0.47
CA ALA A 209 -13.83 0.96 -0.90
C ALA A 209 -12.41 0.71 -1.43
N SER A 210 -11.75 -0.37 -0.98
CA SER A 210 -10.37 -0.69 -1.32
C SER A 210 -10.21 -1.41 -2.66
N ASP A 211 -8.99 -1.37 -3.17
CA ASP A 211 -8.56 -2.00 -4.42
C ASP A 211 -7.90 -3.35 -4.20
N ILE A 212 -7.26 -3.47 -3.05
CA ILE A 212 -6.62 -4.68 -2.59
C ILE A 212 -7.16 -5.00 -1.20
N VAL A 213 -7.43 -6.28 -0.97
CA VAL A 213 -7.87 -6.80 0.32
C VAL A 213 -6.87 -7.85 0.75
N LEU A 214 -6.24 -7.65 1.90
CA LEU A 214 -5.35 -8.62 2.49
C LEU A 214 -6.18 -9.74 3.15
N THR A 215 -5.73 -10.97 3.05
CA THR A 215 -6.34 -12.11 3.77
C THR A 215 -5.59 -12.43 5.06
N GLU A 216 -4.39 -11.89 5.22
CA GLU A 216 -3.55 -12.05 6.40
C GLU A 216 -3.19 -10.67 6.97
N PRO A 217 -3.18 -10.50 8.30
CA PRO A 217 -2.78 -9.25 8.93
C PRO A 217 -1.26 -9.07 8.89
N GLY A 218 -0.82 -7.81 8.81
CA GLY A 218 0.58 -7.43 8.99
C GLY A 218 1.21 -6.73 7.78
N LEU A 219 2.17 -5.85 8.08
CA LEU A 219 2.86 -5.05 7.08
C LEU A 219 3.75 -5.88 6.13
N SER A 220 4.18 -7.07 6.56
CA SER A 220 5.03 -7.97 5.75
C SER A 220 4.34 -8.44 4.47
N VAL A 221 3.03 -8.72 4.54
CA VAL A 221 2.21 -9.16 3.41
C VAL A 221 2.14 -8.06 2.36
N ILE A 222 1.93 -6.81 2.80
CA ILE A 222 1.89 -5.63 1.92
C ILE A 222 3.22 -5.44 1.20
N ILE A 223 4.34 -5.52 1.92
CA ILE A 223 5.64 -5.32 1.27
C ILE A 223 5.96 -6.45 0.30
N SER A 224 5.60 -7.69 0.64
CA SER A 224 5.73 -8.83 -0.28
C SER A 224 4.89 -8.65 -1.53
N ALA A 225 3.65 -8.15 -1.38
CA ALA A 225 2.77 -7.83 -2.50
C ALA A 225 3.33 -6.70 -3.39
N VAL A 226 3.93 -5.66 -2.80
CA VAL A 226 4.59 -4.57 -3.54
C VAL A 226 5.80 -5.08 -4.32
N LEU A 227 6.64 -5.92 -3.71
CA LEU A 227 7.80 -6.53 -4.38
C LEU A 227 7.37 -7.42 -5.56
N THR A 228 6.35 -8.26 -5.35
CA THR A 228 5.79 -9.10 -6.40
C THR A 228 5.18 -8.26 -7.52
N SER A 229 4.45 -7.19 -7.19
CA SER A 229 3.86 -6.27 -8.16
C SER A 229 4.94 -5.57 -9.00
N ARG A 230 6.02 -5.07 -8.37
CA ARG A 230 7.19 -4.51 -9.07
C ARG A 230 7.84 -5.53 -10.01
N ALA A 231 7.97 -6.79 -9.59
CA ALA A 231 8.51 -7.84 -10.44
C ALA A 231 7.62 -8.16 -11.66
N ILE A 232 6.30 -8.17 -11.48
CA ILE A 232 5.33 -8.34 -12.57
C ILE A 232 5.41 -7.16 -13.54
N PHE A 233 5.38 -5.93 -13.01
CA PHE A 233 5.43 -4.72 -13.82
C PHE A 233 6.74 -4.59 -14.61
N GLN A 234 7.87 -4.98 -14.01
CA GLN A 234 9.16 -5.01 -14.72
C GLN A 234 9.12 -5.97 -15.91
N ARG A 235 8.48 -7.15 -15.78
CA ARG A 235 8.30 -8.10 -16.89
C ARG A 235 7.42 -7.52 -17.99
N MET A 236 6.33 -6.86 -17.63
CA MET A 236 5.44 -6.18 -18.59
C MET A 236 6.16 -5.08 -19.37
N LYS A 237 6.98 -4.26 -18.70
CA LYS A 237 7.80 -3.23 -19.35
C LYS A 237 8.83 -3.84 -20.30
N ASN A 238 9.53 -4.90 -19.85
CA ASN A 238 10.50 -5.59 -20.68
C ASN A 238 9.86 -6.18 -21.95
N TYR A 239 8.68 -6.80 -21.82
CA TYR A 239 7.90 -7.31 -22.96
C TYR A 239 7.48 -6.18 -23.91
N THR A 240 7.00 -5.06 -23.36
CA THR A 240 6.61 -3.89 -24.16
C THR A 240 7.80 -3.32 -24.95
N ILE A 241 8.98 -3.21 -24.32
CA ILE A 241 10.21 -2.76 -24.98
C ILE A 241 10.58 -3.72 -26.12
N TYR A 242 10.47 -5.03 -25.89
CA TYR A 242 10.73 -6.05 -26.90
C TYR A 242 9.77 -5.93 -28.10
N ASP A 243 8.46 -5.82 -27.85
CA ASP A 243 7.43 -5.75 -28.90
C ASP A 243 7.57 -4.47 -29.76
N VAL A 244 7.84 -3.33 -29.10
CA VAL A 244 8.18 -2.07 -29.78
C VAL A 244 9.46 -2.19 -30.59
N SER A 245 10.50 -2.83 -30.03
CA SER A 245 11.77 -3.03 -30.73
C SER A 245 11.62 -3.89 -31.99
N ILE A 246 10.81 -4.95 -31.96
CA ILE A 246 10.53 -5.79 -33.14
C ILE A 246 9.79 -4.99 -34.20
N THR A 247 8.79 -4.22 -33.80
CA THR A 247 8.00 -3.37 -34.71
C THR A 247 8.90 -2.38 -35.44
N ILE A 248 9.76 -1.67 -34.70
CA ILE A 248 10.71 -0.72 -35.29
C ILE A 248 11.67 -1.44 -36.25
N ARG A 249 12.23 -2.59 -35.83
CA ARG A 249 13.17 -3.36 -36.66
C ARG A 249 12.55 -3.82 -37.97
N ILE A 250 11.31 -4.30 -37.95
CA ILE A 250 10.59 -4.76 -39.15
C ILE A 250 10.29 -3.58 -40.07
N VAL A 251 9.73 -2.50 -39.54
CA VAL A 251 9.34 -1.32 -40.34
C VAL A 251 10.57 -0.66 -40.97
N VAL A 252 11.58 -0.33 -40.16
CA VAL A 252 12.81 0.32 -40.64
C VAL A 252 13.60 -0.62 -41.56
N GLY A 253 13.68 -1.92 -41.22
CA GLY A 253 14.38 -2.90 -42.02
C GLY A 253 13.80 -3.04 -43.43
N PHE A 254 12.48 -3.19 -43.55
CA PHE A 254 11.84 -3.28 -44.86
C PHE A 254 11.83 -1.94 -45.60
N MET A 255 11.66 -0.81 -44.90
CA MET A 255 11.78 0.52 -45.51
C MET A 255 13.17 0.73 -46.16
N LEU A 256 14.24 0.37 -45.46
CA LEU A 256 15.60 0.48 -45.99
C LEU A 256 15.86 -0.49 -47.16
N LEU A 257 15.35 -1.72 -47.09
CA LEU A 257 15.43 -2.69 -48.18
C LEU A 257 14.78 -2.18 -49.47
N THR A 258 13.58 -1.59 -49.36
CA THR A 258 12.88 -1.04 -50.51
C THR A 258 13.55 0.24 -51.02
N CYS A 259 14.06 1.10 -50.14
CA CYS A 259 14.67 2.37 -50.55
C CYS A 259 16.08 2.23 -51.15
N ILE A 260 16.90 1.29 -50.66
CA ILE A 260 18.30 1.14 -51.08
C ILE A 260 18.43 0.11 -52.20
N TRP A 261 17.71 -1.01 -52.10
CA TRP A 261 17.85 -2.16 -53.00
C TRP A 261 16.66 -2.37 -53.94
N GLU A 262 15.64 -1.51 -53.89
CA GLU A 262 14.38 -1.66 -54.64
C GLU A 262 13.73 -3.06 -54.47
N PHE A 263 14.04 -3.72 -53.35
CA PHE A 263 13.58 -5.07 -53.08
C PHE A 263 12.23 -5.01 -52.34
N ASN A 264 11.20 -5.61 -52.94
CA ASN A 264 9.90 -5.74 -52.32
C ASN A 264 9.77 -7.12 -51.66
N PHE A 265 9.77 -7.13 -50.32
CA PHE A 265 9.71 -8.36 -49.56
C PHE A 265 8.30 -8.99 -49.63
N PRO A 266 8.15 -10.30 -49.96
CA PRO A 266 6.84 -10.92 -50.11
C PRO A 266 5.98 -10.79 -48.84
N PRO A 267 4.75 -10.24 -48.92
CA PRO A 267 3.88 -10.06 -47.75
C PRO A 267 3.57 -11.37 -47.00
N PHE A 268 3.51 -12.49 -47.72
CA PHE A 268 3.29 -13.81 -47.11
C PHE A 268 4.39 -14.20 -46.11
N MET A 269 5.66 -13.88 -46.40
CA MET A 269 6.77 -14.16 -45.48
C MET A 269 6.69 -13.27 -44.22
N VAL A 270 6.25 -12.01 -44.37
CA VAL A 270 6.00 -11.12 -43.23
C VAL A 270 4.90 -11.68 -42.33
N LEU A 271 3.84 -12.24 -42.93
CA LEU A 271 2.76 -12.90 -42.19
C LEU A 271 3.28 -14.11 -41.39
N VAL A 272 4.15 -14.93 -41.99
CA VAL A 272 4.77 -16.07 -41.28
C VAL A 272 5.61 -15.59 -40.09
N ILE A 273 6.40 -14.53 -40.25
CA ILE A 273 7.18 -13.92 -39.15
C ILE A 273 6.25 -13.41 -38.04
N ALA A 274 5.15 -12.75 -38.39
CA ALA A 274 4.17 -12.24 -37.43
C ALA A 274 3.52 -13.37 -36.62
N ILE A 275 3.07 -14.45 -37.29
CA ILE A 275 2.47 -15.61 -36.63
C ILE A 275 3.47 -16.28 -35.68
N LEU A 276 4.71 -16.48 -36.12
CA LEU A 276 5.76 -17.05 -35.27
C LEU A 276 6.01 -16.16 -34.04
N ASN A 277 6.13 -14.84 -34.25
CA ASN A 277 6.35 -13.89 -33.15
C ASN A 277 5.21 -13.92 -32.12
N ASP A 278 3.96 -13.99 -32.56
CA ASP A 278 2.80 -14.07 -31.68
C ASP A 278 2.81 -15.36 -30.85
N VAL A 279 3.12 -16.51 -31.47
CA VAL A 279 3.19 -17.80 -30.78
C VAL A 279 4.30 -17.81 -29.72
N PHE A 280 5.49 -17.27 -30.03
CA PHE A 280 6.58 -17.20 -29.05
C PHE A 280 6.31 -16.19 -27.94
N SER A 281 5.61 -15.09 -28.24
CA SER A 281 5.29 -14.04 -27.26
C SER A 281 4.32 -14.49 -26.18
N LEU A 282 3.49 -15.51 -26.43
CA LEU A 282 2.55 -16.09 -25.46
C LEU A 282 3.21 -17.02 -24.44
N GLY A 283 4.44 -17.49 -24.70
CA GLY A 283 5.15 -18.45 -23.84
C GLY A 283 6.06 -17.84 -22.77
N ILE A 284 6.13 -16.50 -22.68
CA ILE A 284 7.03 -15.72 -21.81
C ILE A 284 6.21 -14.99 -20.74
#